data_AF-A0A151EPY7-F1
#
_entry.id   AF-A0A151EPY7-F1
#
_cell.length_a   1.000
_cell.length_b   1.000
_cell.length_c   1.000
_cell.angle_alpha   90.00
_cell.angle_beta   90.00
_cell.angle_gamma   90.00
#
_symmetry.space_group_name_H-M   'P 1'
#
loop_
_entity.id
_entity.type
_entity.pdbx_description
1 polymer ?
#
loop_
_entity_poly.entity_id
_entity_poly.type
_entity_poly.pdbx_seq_one_letter_code
_entity_poly.pdbx_strand_id
1 'polypeptide(L)'
;MIHHPKILWLFSAPLVAPDGSPSDALDMKAERDAIVRELAGCEKAVSLRIGYATINELARSIAEEFNFLHVSCHGHEEFLLFEDGKGGSQPITGDYLKELIRMRGFELAIVSACHSERIICCCRRMNQSIANFLH
;
A
#
# COMPACT_ATOMS: atom_id res chain seq x y z
N MET A 1 -27.78 -1.86 1.34
CA MET A 1 -26.87 -1.69 0.19
C MET A 1 -25.77 -2.73 0.33
N ILE A 2 -25.50 -3.50 -0.71
CA ILE A 2 -24.37 -4.43 -0.72
C ILE A 2 -23.13 -3.55 -0.95
N HIS A 3 -22.32 -3.33 0.09
CA HIS A 3 -21.00 -2.72 -0.08
C HIS A 3 -20.12 -3.75 -0.78
N HIS A 4 -19.84 -3.54 -2.06
CA HIS A 4 -18.85 -4.31 -2.78
C HIS A 4 -17.45 -3.83 -2.37
N PRO A 5 -16.45 -4.73 -2.22
CA PRO A 5 -15.11 -4.33 -1.82
C PRO A 5 -14.50 -3.29 -2.78
N LYS A 6 -13.94 -2.22 -2.22
CA LYS A 6 -13.17 -1.19 -2.90
C LYS A 6 -11.72 -1.26 -2.41
N ILE A 7 -10.88 -1.82 -3.25
CA ILE A 7 -9.46 -2.08 -2.97
C ILE A 7 -8.64 -0.98 -3.61
N LEU A 8 -7.87 -0.29 -2.79
CA LEU A 8 -6.83 0.62 -3.23
C LEU A 8 -5.50 -0.10 -3.14
N TRP A 9 -4.78 -0.18 -4.25
CA TRP A 9 -3.40 -0.60 -4.27
C TRP A 9 -2.51 0.57 -4.66
N LEU A 10 -1.68 0.98 -3.71
CA LEU A 10 -0.71 2.04 -3.89
C LEU A 10 0.68 1.46 -4.00
N PHE A 11 1.47 2.01 -4.91
CA PHE A 11 2.83 1.56 -5.10
C PHE A 11 3.83 2.68 -5.35
N SER A 12 5.07 2.49 -4.93
CA SER A 12 6.17 3.42 -5.20
C SER A 12 7.02 2.85 -6.34
N ALA A 13 7.09 3.52 -7.49
CA ALA A 13 7.97 3.14 -8.61
C ALA A 13 9.31 3.89 -8.49
N PRO A 14 10.41 3.47 -9.16
CA PRO A 14 11.78 3.82 -8.75
C PRO A 14 11.95 5.31 -8.45
N LEU A 15 12.22 5.60 -7.18
CA LEU A 15 12.35 6.94 -6.66
C LEU A 15 13.81 7.36 -6.64
N VAL A 16 14.06 8.64 -6.87
CA VAL A 16 15.33 9.24 -6.45
C VAL A 16 15.25 9.43 -4.93
N ALA A 17 16.13 8.75 -4.19
CA ALA A 17 16.26 8.91 -2.76
C ALA A 17 16.68 10.37 -2.42
N PRO A 18 16.52 10.82 -1.17
CA PRO A 18 16.83 12.21 -0.80
C PRO A 18 18.28 12.63 -1.06
N ASP A 19 19.20 11.66 -1.18
CA ASP A 19 20.61 11.86 -1.51
C ASP A 19 20.91 11.94 -3.02
N GLY A 20 19.89 11.83 -3.87
CA GLY A 20 20.02 11.85 -5.32
C GLY A 20 20.30 10.49 -5.96
N SER A 21 20.42 9.41 -5.17
CA SER A 21 20.64 8.07 -5.71
C SER A 21 19.34 7.46 -6.25
N PRO A 22 19.37 6.73 -7.38
CA PRO A 22 18.21 5.99 -7.86
C PRO A 22 17.95 4.79 -6.94
N SER A 23 16.71 4.63 -6.51
CA SER A 23 16.26 3.42 -5.80
C SER A 23 16.08 2.27 -6.79
N ASP A 24 16.28 1.05 -6.30
CA ASP A 24 15.99 -0.14 -7.10
C ASP A 24 14.52 -0.14 -7.55
N ALA A 25 14.31 -0.54 -8.81
CA ALA A 25 12.98 -0.69 -9.35
C ALA A 25 12.30 -1.88 -8.68
N LEU A 26 11.15 -1.64 -8.02
CA LEU A 26 10.28 -2.71 -7.58
C LEU A 26 9.63 -3.35 -8.81
N ASP A 27 9.80 -4.67 -9.01
CA ASP A 27 9.05 -5.40 -10.03
C ASP A 27 7.63 -5.66 -9.54
N MET A 28 6.76 -4.68 -9.82
CA MET A 28 5.37 -4.69 -9.34
C MET A 28 4.44 -5.41 -10.31
N LYS A 29 4.98 -5.90 -11.43
CA LYS A 29 4.18 -6.58 -12.44
C LYS A 29 3.67 -7.92 -11.91
N ALA A 30 4.54 -8.69 -11.26
CA ALA A 30 4.15 -9.97 -10.66
C ALA A 30 3.09 -9.79 -9.56
N GLU A 31 3.28 -8.78 -8.70
CA GLU A 31 2.33 -8.44 -7.62
C GLU A 31 0.97 -8.01 -8.19
N ARG A 32 0.96 -7.18 -9.24
CA ARG A 32 -0.26 -6.77 -9.93
C ARG A 32 -0.99 -7.95 -10.51
N ASP A 33 -0.27 -8.77 -11.27
CA ASP A 33 -0.87 -9.85 -12.03
C ASP A 33 -1.44 -10.90 -11.06
N ALA A 34 -0.81 -11.09 -9.89
CA ALA A 34 -1.36 -11.90 -8.80
C ALA A 34 -2.65 -11.30 -8.21
N ILE A 35 -2.66 -10.02 -7.82
CA ILE A 35 -3.86 -9.36 -7.26
C ILE A 35 -5.02 -9.43 -8.26
N VAL A 36 -4.80 -9.06 -9.52
CA VAL A 36 -5.83 -9.09 -10.56
C VAL A 36 -6.37 -10.50 -10.77
N ARG A 37 -5.51 -11.51 -10.81
CA ARG A 37 -5.92 -12.91 -10.96
C ARG A 37 -6.82 -13.37 -9.81
N GLU A 38 -6.44 -13.10 -8.57
CA GLU A 38 -7.24 -13.50 -7.40
C GLU A 38 -8.58 -12.78 -7.36
N LEU A 39 -8.61 -11.49 -7.72
CA LEU A 39 -9.86 -10.72 -7.81
C LEU A 39 -10.76 -11.19 -8.95
N ALA A 40 -10.21 -11.63 -10.08
CA ALA A 40 -10.98 -12.19 -11.19
C ALA A 40 -11.67 -13.52 -10.81
N GLY A 41 -11.13 -14.25 -9.83
CA GLY A 41 -11.74 -15.46 -9.28
C GLY A 41 -12.87 -15.20 -8.26
N CYS A 42 -13.10 -13.95 -7.86
CA CYS A 42 -14.14 -13.61 -6.90
C CYS A 42 -15.52 -13.55 -7.56
N GLU A 43 -16.51 -14.23 -6.97
CA GLU A 43 -17.91 -14.17 -7.42
C GLU A 43 -18.60 -12.82 -7.13
N LYS A 44 -17.99 -11.99 -6.26
CA LYS A 44 -18.49 -10.67 -5.90
C LYS A 44 -17.88 -9.62 -6.81
N ALA A 45 -18.66 -8.59 -7.14
CA ALA A 45 -18.11 -7.38 -7.75
C ALA A 45 -17.03 -6.79 -6.82
N VAL A 46 -15.87 -6.46 -7.37
CA VAL A 46 -14.77 -5.79 -6.66
C VAL A 46 -14.32 -4.61 -7.49
N SER A 47 -14.07 -3.47 -6.85
CA SER A 47 -13.43 -2.32 -7.49
C SER A 47 -11.98 -2.27 -7.08
N LEU A 48 -11.06 -2.34 -8.04
CA LEU A 48 -9.64 -2.15 -7.83
C LEU A 48 -9.21 -0.81 -8.43
N ARG A 49 -8.56 0.04 -7.62
CA ARG A 49 -7.76 1.16 -8.13
C ARG A 49 -6.29 0.91 -7.84
N ILE A 50 -5.47 1.13 -8.85
CA ILE A 50 -4.01 1.08 -8.76
C ILE A 50 -3.48 2.50 -8.98
N GLY A 51 -2.56 2.95 -8.13
CA GLY A 51 -1.97 4.28 -8.24
C GLY A 51 -0.64 4.41 -7.52
N TYR A 52 0.00 5.56 -7.69
CA TYR A 52 1.26 5.86 -7.00
C TYR A 52 1.01 6.16 -5.51
N ALA A 53 1.93 5.69 -4.66
CA ALA A 53 1.87 5.88 -3.22
C ALA A 53 2.19 7.34 -2.83
N THR A 54 1.25 8.25 -3.08
CA THR A 54 1.32 9.64 -2.64
C THR A 54 0.35 9.88 -1.49
N ILE A 55 0.64 10.84 -0.62
CA ILE A 55 -0.30 11.27 0.43
C ILE A 55 -1.61 11.82 -0.16
N ASN A 56 -1.54 12.50 -1.30
CA ASN A 56 -2.73 13.00 -1.98
C ASN A 56 -3.63 11.86 -2.46
N GLU A 57 -3.05 10.79 -3.03
CA GLU A 57 -3.83 9.64 -3.50
C GLU A 57 -4.44 8.87 -2.32
N LEU A 58 -3.70 8.71 -1.22
CA LEU A 58 -4.23 8.12 0.00
C LEU A 58 -5.40 8.93 0.57
N ALA A 59 -5.25 10.25 0.68
CA ALA A 59 -6.30 11.16 1.17
C ALA A 59 -7.53 11.19 0.25
N ARG A 60 -7.33 11.15 -1.07
CA ARG A 60 -8.41 11.06 -2.06
C ARG A 60 -9.17 9.74 -1.94
N SER A 61 -8.46 8.62 -1.79
CA SER A 61 -9.07 7.30 -1.68
C SER A 61 -9.90 7.13 -0.42
N ILE A 62 -9.47 7.77 0.65
CA ILE A 62 -10.27 7.92 1.86
C ILE A 62 -11.60 8.62 1.57
N ALA A 63 -11.60 9.73 0.83
CA ALA A 63 -12.82 10.48 0.51
C ALA A 63 -13.77 9.70 -0.41
N GLU A 64 -13.24 8.77 -1.21
CA GLU A 64 -14.01 7.90 -2.11
C GLU A 64 -14.46 6.58 -1.46
N GLU A 65 -14.26 6.46 -0.14
CA GLU A 65 -14.69 5.34 0.71
C GLU A 65 -14.11 3.99 0.29
N PHE A 66 -12.81 3.95 -0.03
CA PHE A 66 -12.08 2.69 -0.15
C PHE A 66 -11.97 2.00 1.22
N ASN A 67 -12.17 0.68 1.26
CA ASN A 67 -12.20 -0.08 2.52
C ASN A 67 -11.06 -1.09 2.67
N PHE A 68 -10.35 -1.42 1.59
CA PHE A 68 -9.11 -2.20 1.63
C PHE A 68 -7.96 -1.39 1.07
N LEU A 69 -6.83 -1.39 1.77
CA LEU A 69 -5.59 -0.75 1.35
C LEU A 69 -4.49 -1.79 1.20
N HIS A 70 -3.79 -1.78 0.08
CA HIS A 70 -2.50 -2.44 -0.11
C HIS A 70 -1.49 -1.34 -0.45
N VAL A 71 -0.39 -1.23 0.29
CA VAL A 71 0.73 -0.34 -0.04
C VAL A 71 1.96 -1.18 -0.30
N SER A 72 2.60 -1.01 -1.45
CA SER A 72 3.85 -1.70 -1.81
C SER A 72 4.92 -0.64 -2.07
N CYS A 73 5.87 -0.49 -1.14
CA CYS A 73 6.84 0.61 -1.18
C CYS A 73 8.20 0.23 -0.59
N HIS A 74 9.20 1.08 -0.81
CA HIS A 74 10.48 0.98 -0.12
C HIS A 74 10.33 1.34 1.35
N GLY A 75 10.99 0.59 2.22
CA GLY A 75 10.98 0.83 3.66
C GLY A 75 12.38 0.92 4.24
N HIS A 76 12.52 1.76 5.25
CA HIS A 76 13.68 1.96 6.09
C HIS A 76 13.27 1.70 7.55
N GLU A 77 14.19 1.40 8.46
CA GLU A 77 13.87 1.04 9.86
C GLU A 77 12.91 2.00 10.58
N GLU A 78 12.86 3.27 10.16
CA GLU A 78 12.06 4.33 10.78
C GLU A 78 10.91 4.88 9.92
N PHE A 79 10.92 4.62 8.60
CA PHE A 79 9.98 5.25 7.66
C PHE A 79 9.75 4.43 6.39
N LEU A 80 8.64 4.71 5.72
CA LEU A 80 8.31 4.24 4.38
C LEU A 80 8.55 5.35 3.37
N LEU A 81 8.91 5.00 2.15
CA LEU A 81 9.14 5.95 1.07
C LEU A 81 7.92 5.99 0.14
N PHE A 82 7.17 7.08 0.26
CA PHE A 82 6.07 7.45 -0.63
C PHE A 82 6.60 8.35 -1.75
N GLU A 83 5.83 8.53 -2.81
CA GLU A 83 6.16 9.48 -3.87
C GLU A 83 5.71 10.90 -3.49
N ASP A 84 6.52 11.89 -3.82
CA ASP A 84 6.22 13.32 -3.60
C ASP A 84 5.35 13.94 -4.72
N GLY A 85 5.01 13.15 -5.76
CA GLY A 85 4.26 13.59 -6.93
C GLY A 85 5.08 14.35 -7.98
N LYS A 86 6.39 14.48 -7.79
CA LYS A 86 7.37 15.11 -8.69
C LYS A 86 8.49 14.15 -9.13
N GLY A 87 8.36 12.87 -8.79
CA GLY A 87 9.36 11.83 -9.08
C GLY A 87 10.42 11.64 -7.98
N GLY A 88 10.27 12.34 -6.86
CA GLY A 88 11.10 12.17 -5.67
C GLY A 88 10.40 11.36 -4.58
N SER A 89 11.17 10.97 -3.56
CA SER A 89 10.62 10.28 -2.39
C SER A 89 10.28 11.24 -1.24
N GLN A 90 9.16 10.99 -0.57
CA GLN A 90 8.83 11.58 0.73
C GLN A 90 8.79 10.50 1.82
N PRO A 91 9.53 10.67 2.92
CA PRO A 91 9.47 9.72 4.04
C PRO A 91 8.18 9.88 4.82
N ILE A 92 7.55 8.76 5.15
CA ILE A 92 6.34 8.64 5.94
C ILE A 92 6.62 7.75 7.14
N THR A 93 6.41 8.27 8.35
CA THR A 93 6.55 7.46 9.56
C THR A 93 5.41 6.46 9.69
N GLY A 94 5.68 5.32 10.33
CA GLY A 94 4.66 4.31 10.57
C GLY A 94 3.47 4.83 11.37
N ASP A 95 3.72 5.72 12.34
CA ASP A 95 2.66 6.29 13.18
C ASP A 95 1.77 7.27 12.41
N TYR A 96 2.34 8.10 11.53
CA TYR A 96 1.55 8.95 10.65
C TYR A 96 0.66 8.13 9.72
N LEU A 97 1.18 7.05 9.14
CA LEU A 97 0.37 6.16 8.30
C LEU A 97 -0.74 5.47 9.10
N LYS A 98 -0.45 4.99 10.32
CA LYS A 98 -1.48 4.40 11.22
C LYS A 98 -2.58 5.41 11.54
N GLU A 99 -2.23 6.67 11.82
CA GLU A 99 -3.23 7.72 12.07
C GLU A 99 -4.12 7.93 10.86
N LEU A 100 -3.54 8.06 9.66
CA LEU A 100 -4.30 8.20 8.42
C LEU A 100 -5.27 7.03 8.18
N ILE A 101 -4.81 5.79 8.41
CA ILE A 101 -5.63 4.59 8.25
C ILE A 101 -6.76 4.56 9.31
N ARG A 102 -6.45 4.85 10.58
CA ARG A 102 -7.40 4.77 11.70
C ARG A 102 -8.47 5.85 11.66
N MET A 103 -8.13 7.05 11.21
CA MET A 103 -9.09 8.16 11.18
C MET A 103 -10.27 7.92 10.24
N ARG A 104 -10.15 7.00 9.27
CA ARG A 104 -11.01 7.04 8.08
C ARG A 104 -11.56 5.70 7.60
N GLY A 105 -11.34 4.62 8.35
CA GLY A 105 -12.21 3.43 8.30
C GLY A 105 -11.83 2.35 7.30
N PHE A 106 -10.55 2.24 6.90
CA PHE A 106 -10.09 1.02 6.22
C PHE A 106 -10.34 -0.19 7.13
N GLU A 107 -10.98 -1.22 6.60
CA GLU A 107 -11.22 -2.49 7.30
C GLU A 107 -9.94 -3.29 7.42
N LEU A 108 -9.08 -3.18 6.41
CA LEU A 108 -7.78 -3.83 6.32
C LEU A 108 -6.79 -2.94 5.56
N ALA A 109 -5.57 -2.85 6.10
CA ALA A 109 -4.43 -2.29 5.41
C ALA A 109 -3.28 -3.32 5.41
N ILE A 110 -2.77 -3.63 4.23
CA ILE A 110 -1.60 -4.46 3.98
C ILE A 110 -0.48 -3.53 3.55
N VAL A 111 0.71 -3.68 4.13
CA VAL A 111 1.89 -2.93 3.69
C VAL A 111 3.03 -3.90 3.43
N SER A 112 3.49 -3.90 2.18
CA SER A 112 4.62 -4.65 1.68
C SER A 112 5.80 -3.70 1.54
N ALA A 113 6.74 -3.75 2.48
CA ALA A 113 7.94 -2.93 2.49
C ALA A 113 9.06 -3.61 3.31
N CYS A 114 10.32 -3.30 3.01
CA CYS A 114 11.45 -3.68 3.86
C CYS A 114 11.25 -3.10 5.27
N HIS A 115 11.56 -3.88 6.31
CA HIS A 115 11.37 -3.50 7.72
C HIS A 115 9.92 -3.15 8.12
N SER A 116 8.92 -3.53 7.32
CA SER A 116 7.50 -3.26 7.61
C SER A 116 7.04 -3.80 8.96
N GLU A 117 7.64 -4.88 9.45
CA GLU A 117 7.38 -5.48 10.77
C GLU A 117 7.78 -4.58 11.95
N ARG A 118 8.76 -3.69 11.75
CA ARG A 118 9.21 -2.71 12.76
C ARG A 118 8.42 -1.40 12.69
N ILE A 119 8.05 -0.97 11.48
CA ILE A 119 7.43 0.33 11.21
C ILE A 119 5.90 0.28 11.45
N ILE A 120 5.24 -0.81 11.03
CA ILE A 120 3.79 -0.94 11.07
C ILE A 120 3.41 -2.15 11.92
N CYS A 121 3.42 -1.97 13.23
CA CYS A 121 2.65 -2.82 14.11
C CYS A 121 1.25 -2.22 14.28
N CYS A 122 0.31 -2.54 13.37
CA CYS A 122 -1.10 -2.22 13.56
C CYS A 122 -1.94 -3.51 13.54
N CYS A 123 -2.43 -3.85 14.73
CA CYS A 123 -3.11 -5.10 15.05
C CYS A 123 -4.59 -5.06 14.62
N ARG A 124 -4.94 -5.79 13.57
CA ARG A 124 -6.15 -6.64 13.52
C ARG A 124 -5.75 -7.95 12.86
N ARG A 125 -5.91 -9.03 13.63
CA ARG A 125 -5.51 -10.42 13.36
C ARG A 125 -5.98 -10.87 11.97
N MET A 126 -5.11 -10.77 10.96
CA MET A 126 -5.19 -11.63 9.78
C MET A 126 -4.11 -12.69 9.91
N ASN A 127 -4.54 -13.95 9.88
CA ASN A 127 -3.69 -15.12 9.88
C ASN A 127 -2.55 -14.94 8.86
N GLN A 128 -1.33 -15.00 9.38
CA GLN A 128 -0.11 -15.67 8.90
C GLN A 128 -0.20 -16.56 7.64
N SER A 129 -0.82 -16.12 6.54
CA SER A 129 -0.97 -16.95 5.33
C SER A 129 -0.57 -16.27 4.02
N ILE A 130 -0.26 -14.96 4.01
CA ILE A 130 0.21 -14.27 2.79
C ILE A 130 1.74 -14.01 2.83
N ALA A 131 2.36 -14.07 4.01
CA ALA A 131 3.82 -13.89 4.16
C ALA A 131 4.67 -15.03 3.55
N ASN A 132 4.05 -16.14 3.12
CA ASN A 132 4.77 -17.31 2.57
C ASN A 132 4.77 -17.38 1.03
N PHE A 133 4.35 -16.35 0.31
CA PHE A 133 4.22 -16.40 -1.16
C PHE A 133 5.26 -15.58 -1.95
N LEU A 134 6.27 -15.00 -1.28
CA LEU A 134 7.38 -14.28 -1.93
C LEU A 134 8.74 -14.93 -1.62
N HIS A 135 8.89 -16.21 -1.97
CA HIS A 135 10.18 -16.89 -2.08
C HIS A 135 10.36 -17.46 -3.48
#